data_AF-A0AAD6AUY5-F1
#
_entry.id   AF-A0AAD6AUY5-F1
#
_cell.length_a   1.000
_cell.length_b   1.000
_cell.length_c   1.000
_cell.angle_alpha   90.00
_cell.angle_beta   90.00
_cell.angle_gamma   90.00
#
_symmetry.space_group_name_H-M   'P 1'
#
loop_
_entity.id
_entity.type
_entity.pdbx_description
1 polymer ?
#
loop_
_entity_poly.entity_id
_entity_poly.type
_entity_poly.pdbx_seq_one_letter_code
_entity_poly.pdbx_strand_id
1 'polypeptide(L)'
;MQATRMGICWRLFLCSCLFLESSSQDFGAQTQFICTSVPKDMDICAATLQNSVPGDDLKTTVMQLRETVLQQKETIMNQKETIRELTSKLSRCESQSGAEPGGRRKEPGSKNTMGDVSRGPADTLAQLSQTLQSLKQRLENLEQFSRSNNSVQANSLKDLLQSKIDDLEKQVLSRVNNIEEGKPTLRNETEQRGRVESTLTSLHQRITDLEKGQRDNRPLDKFQLTFPLRTNYMYAKVKKSLPEMYALTVCMWLKSNASPGVGTPFSYAVPGQANELVLIEWGNNAMEILINDKVAKLPFIINDGKWHHICVTWTTRDGVWEAFQDGVKRGSGENLAPYHPIKPHGLLILGQEQDTLGGGYDATQAFVGDLANFHIWDRKLSVGEIYNLATCSSKAQVGNVFAWMETNLDIYGGASKWTFEACRQLN
;
A
#
# COMPACT_ATOMS: atom_id res chain seq x y z
N MET A 1 -66.58 -54.65 -47.31
CA MET A 1 -67.27 -53.68 -46.42
C MET A 1 -66.16 -52.90 -45.70
N GLN A 2 -65.90 -51.60 -45.93
CA GLN A 2 -66.74 -50.39 -45.76
C GLN A 2 -67.15 -50.14 -44.29
N ALA A 3 -67.14 -48.92 -43.71
CA ALA A 3 -66.53 -47.59 -43.99
C ALA A 3 -66.80 -46.66 -42.75
N THR A 4 -66.22 -45.49 -42.43
CA THR A 4 -65.15 -44.57 -42.94
C THR A 4 -64.27 -44.12 -41.71
N ARG A 5 -63.19 -43.32 -41.74
CA ARG A 5 -62.43 -42.55 -42.75
C ARG A 5 -62.82 -41.08 -43.09
N MET A 6 -63.03 -40.20 -42.09
CA MET A 6 -62.91 -38.72 -42.22
C MET A 6 -62.37 -38.09 -40.90
N GLY A 7 -61.69 -36.92 -40.88
CA GLY A 7 -61.21 -36.13 -42.02
C GLY A 7 -60.89 -34.65 -41.69
N ILE A 8 -59.61 -34.36 -41.39
CA ILE A 8 -58.83 -33.11 -41.60
C ILE A 8 -59.59 -31.78 -41.87
N CYS A 9 -59.29 -30.72 -41.10
CA CYS A 9 -58.99 -29.41 -41.68
C CYS A 9 -58.09 -28.54 -40.76
N TRP A 10 -57.55 -27.43 -41.29
CA TRP A 10 -56.43 -26.67 -40.74
C TRP A 10 -56.67 -25.17 -40.94
N ARG A 11 -56.23 -24.34 -39.97
CA ARG A 11 -56.17 -22.85 -40.00
C ARG A 11 -57.50 -22.09 -40.18
N LEU A 12 -57.77 -21.18 -39.25
CA LEU A 12 -58.20 -19.82 -39.59
C LEU A 12 -57.56 -18.83 -38.60
N PHE A 13 -57.47 -17.58 -39.01
CA PHE A 13 -56.66 -16.52 -38.39
C PHE A 13 -57.50 -15.24 -38.44
N LEU A 14 -57.75 -14.56 -37.32
CA LEU A 14 -58.06 -13.11 -37.28
C LEU A 14 -58.19 -12.57 -35.84
N CYS A 15 -58.04 -11.26 -35.72
CA CYS A 15 -57.90 -10.52 -34.47
C CYS A 15 -59.24 -10.22 -33.77
N SER A 16 -59.17 -9.99 -32.46
CA SER A 16 -60.11 -9.11 -31.75
C SER A 16 -59.37 -8.38 -30.62
N CYS A 17 -59.02 -7.12 -30.84
CA CYS A 17 -58.43 -6.24 -29.82
C CYS A 17 -59.52 -5.35 -29.22
N LEU A 18 -59.64 -5.28 -27.89
CA LEU A 18 -60.16 -4.10 -27.20
C LEU A 18 -59.46 -3.88 -25.87
N PHE A 19 -59.22 -2.59 -25.63
CA PHE A 19 -58.61 -1.86 -24.52
C PHE A 19 -58.94 -2.33 -23.09
N LEU A 20 -57.97 -2.13 -22.20
CA LEU A 20 -58.18 -1.36 -20.96
C LEU A 20 -56.89 -0.61 -20.60
N GLU A 21 -57.00 0.44 -19.78
CA GLU A 21 -56.04 1.57 -19.76
C GLU A 21 -54.95 1.49 -18.69
N SER A 22 -53.97 2.40 -18.84
CA SER A 22 -52.78 2.57 -18.01
C SER A 22 -53.03 3.30 -16.69
N SER A 23 -52.22 2.98 -15.67
CA SER A 23 -51.82 3.93 -14.62
C SER A 23 -50.29 3.97 -14.53
N SER A 24 -49.69 5.13 -14.82
CA SER A 24 -48.24 5.31 -15.02
C SER A 24 -47.51 5.88 -13.81
N GLN A 25 -46.29 5.41 -13.56
CA GLN A 25 -45.22 6.19 -12.92
C GLN A 25 -43.89 5.92 -13.67
N ASP A 26 -43.01 6.91 -13.66
CA ASP A 26 -41.94 7.11 -14.65
C ASP A 26 -40.60 7.49 -13.97
N PHE A 27 -39.57 7.83 -14.77
CA PHE A 27 -38.13 7.95 -14.45
C PHE A 27 -37.42 6.59 -14.27
N GLY A 28 -36.31 6.29 -14.94
CA GLY A 28 -35.58 6.98 -16.01
C GLY A 28 -34.14 6.42 -16.10
N ALA A 29 -33.43 6.42 -17.24
CA ALA A 29 -33.76 6.88 -18.58
C ALA A 29 -33.14 5.91 -19.63
N GLN A 30 -33.74 5.82 -20.82
CA GLN A 30 -33.28 4.92 -21.90
C GLN A 30 -32.73 5.74 -23.07
N THR A 31 -31.49 5.48 -23.49
CA THR A 31 -30.82 6.23 -24.56
C THR A 31 -31.32 5.81 -25.95
N GLN A 32 -32.22 6.62 -26.51
CA GLN A 32 -32.81 6.36 -27.83
C GLN A 32 -31.93 6.94 -28.95
N PHE A 33 -31.27 6.05 -29.72
CA PHE A 33 -30.41 6.46 -30.84
C PHE A 33 -31.25 6.85 -32.06
N ILE A 34 -31.22 8.15 -32.42
CA ILE A 34 -31.85 8.66 -33.64
C ILE A 34 -30.86 8.52 -34.81
N CYS A 35 -31.19 7.67 -35.78
CA CYS A 35 -30.48 7.61 -37.06
C CYS A 35 -31.26 8.36 -38.14
N THR A 36 -30.63 9.35 -38.77
CA THR A 36 -31.14 10.01 -39.98
C THR A 36 -30.30 9.59 -41.18
N SER A 37 -30.94 9.34 -42.32
CA SER A 37 -30.27 8.92 -43.55
C SER A 37 -29.72 10.12 -44.32
N VAL A 38 -28.43 10.06 -44.68
CA VAL A 38 -27.77 11.05 -45.53
C VAL A 38 -27.80 10.54 -46.99
N PRO A 39 -28.21 11.36 -47.97
CA PRO A 39 -28.09 11.01 -49.39
C PRO A 39 -26.63 10.77 -49.81
N LYS A 40 -26.42 9.96 -50.84
CA LYS A 40 -25.11 9.94 -51.51
C LYS A 40 -24.87 11.25 -52.28
N ASP A 41 -23.59 11.54 -52.48
CA ASP A 41 -23.04 12.54 -53.40
C ASP A 41 -23.21 14.02 -52.98
N MET A 42 -22.59 14.42 -51.85
CA MET A 42 -22.15 15.81 -51.63
C MET A 42 -20.96 15.91 -50.65
N ASP A 43 -19.99 16.77 -50.94
CA ASP A 43 -18.75 16.95 -50.14
C ASP A 43 -18.95 17.76 -48.85
N ILE A 44 -18.56 17.20 -47.71
CA ILE A 44 -18.74 17.81 -46.38
C ILE A 44 -17.47 18.59 -45.97
N CYS A 45 -17.14 19.66 -46.71
CA CYS A 45 -15.99 20.53 -46.45
C CYS A 45 -16.26 22.05 -46.64
N ALA A 46 -17.53 22.49 -46.55
CA ALA A 46 -17.88 23.91 -46.82
C ALA A 46 -19.01 24.52 -45.96
N ALA A 47 -19.60 23.80 -45.00
CA ALA A 47 -20.97 24.09 -44.52
C ALA A 47 -21.16 24.41 -43.02
N THR A 48 -20.12 24.76 -42.26
CA THR A 48 -20.29 25.25 -40.86
C THR A 48 -19.29 26.33 -40.46
N LEU A 49 -19.01 27.31 -41.34
CA LEU A 49 -18.13 28.45 -41.07
C LEU A 49 -18.87 29.80 -41.01
N GLN A 50 -19.98 29.82 -40.27
CA GLN A 50 -20.59 31.03 -39.69
C GLN A 50 -21.16 30.67 -38.31
N ASN A 51 -20.97 31.55 -37.32
CA ASN A 51 -21.31 31.41 -35.88
C ASN A 51 -20.36 30.56 -35.00
N SER A 52 -19.16 31.08 -34.76
CA SER A 52 -18.55 31.13 -33.40
C SER A 52 -17.28 31.98 -33.42
N VAL A 53 -17.14 32.91 -32.47
CA VAL A 53 -15.93 33.72 -32.29
C VAL A 53 -15.16 33.14 -31.11
N PRO A 54 -14.01 32.45 -31.31
CA PRO A 54 -13.31 31.73 -30.22
C PRO A 54 -12.62 32.64 -29.17
N GLY A 55 -12.98 33.92 -29.11
CA GLY A 55 -12.34 34.93 -28.27
C GLY A 55 -13.06 35.23 -26.96
N ASP A 56 -14.35 34.89 -26.81
CA ASP A 56 -15.14 35.28 -25.63
C ASP A 56 -15.37 34.13 -24.65
N ASP A 57 -15.53 32.87 -25.10
CA ASP A 57 -15.61 31.71 -24.19
C ASP A 57 -14.33 31.51 -23.36
N LEU A 58 -13.17 31.88 -23.90
CA LEU A 58 -11.91 31.88 -23.15
C LEU A 58 -11.85 33.04 -22.13
N LYS A 59 -12.55 34.16 -22.37
CA LYS A 59 -12.65 35.26 -21.39
C LYS A 59 -13.65 34.93 -20.29
N THR A 60 -14.81 34.34 -20.61
CA THR A 60 -15.82 33.97 -19.61
C THR A 60 -15.29 32.91 -18.66
N THR A 61 -14.64 31.86 -19.18
CA THR A 61 -13.97 30.84 -18.35
C THR A 61 -12.83 31.41 -17.50
N VAL A 62 -11.99 32.30 -18.03
CA VAL A 62 -10.96 33.00 -17.24
C VAL A 62 -11.57 33.93 -16.17
N MET A 63 -12.71 34.56 -16.44
CA MET A 63 -13.43 35.36 -15.43
C MET A 63 -14.04 34.48 -14.33
N GLN A 64 -14.68 33.35 -14.67
CA GLN A 64 -15.19 32.37 -13.68
C GLN A 64 -14.07 31.78 -12.82
N LEU A 65 -12.90 31.47 -13.41
CA LEU A 65 -11.73 31.02 -12.66
C LEU A 65 -11.18 32.12 -11.74
N ARG A 66 -11.19 33.38 -12.17
CA ARG A 66 -10.80 34.52 -11.33
C ARG A 66 -11.78 34.74 -10.16
N GLU A 67 -13.08 34.59 -10.41
CA GLU A 67 -14.15 34.74 -9.42
C GLU A 67 -14.10 33.62 -8.36
N THR A 68 -13.98 32.35 -8.79
CA THR A 68 -13.83 31.21 -7.86
C THR A 68 -12.55 31.29 -7.03
N VAL A 69 -11.43 31.76 -7.59
CA VAL A 69 -10.19 32.02 -6.81
C VAL A 69 -10.38 33.14 -5.79
N LEU A 70 -11.13 34.20 -6.11
CA LEU A 70 -11.47 35.24 -5.14
C LEU A 70 -12.39 34.72 -4.03
N GLN A 71 -13.40 33.91 -4.37
CA GLN A 71 -14.34 33.31 -3.43
C GLN A 71 -13.66 32.28 -2.49
N GLN A 72 -12.70 31.50 -3.01
CA GLN A 72 -11.83 30.64 -2.18
C GLN A 72 -10.94 31.47 -1.25
N LYS A 73 -10.35 32.57 -1.74
CA LYS A 73 -9.53 33.48 -0.92
C LYS A 73 -10.34 34.10 0.22
N GLU A 74 -11.58 34.52 -0.04
CA GLU A 74 -12.50 35.04 0.98
C GLU A 74 -12.89 33.95 2.00
N THR A 75 -13.18 32.73 1.53
CA THR A 75 -13.45 31.57 2.41
C THR A 75 -12.27 31.31 3.35
N ILE A 76 -11.03 31.32 2.84
CA ILE A 76 -9.80 31.11 3.62
C ILE A 76 -9.57 32.27 4.60
N MET A 77 -9.88 33.52 4.22
CA MET A 77 -9.83 34.69 5.11
C MET A 77 -10.81 34.53 6.28
N ASN A 78 -12.06 34.15 6.01
CA ASN A 78 -13.10 33.95 7.02
C ASN A 78 -12.78 32.76 7.95
N GLN A 79 -12.26 31.67 7.43
CA GLN A 79 -11.75 30.55 8.23
C GLN A 79 -10.60 30.99 9.14
N LYS A 80 -9.65 31.78 8.63
CA LYS A 80 -8.51 32.31 9.40
C LYS A 80 -8.95 33.25 10.52
N GLU A 81 -9.98 34.07 10.29
CA GLU A 81 -10.54 34.95 11.32
C GLU A 81 -11.33 34.14 12.37
N THR A 82 -12.07 33.12 11.95
CA THR A 82 -12.75 32.18 12.85
C THR A 82 -11.75 31.45 13.75
N ILE A 83 -10.60 31.02 13.20
CA ILE A 83 -9.51 30.42 13.97
C ILE A 83 -8.96 31.42 15.00
N ARG A 84 -8.70 32.69 14.62
CA ARG A 84 -8.29 33.74 15.56
C ARG A 84 -9.30 33.95 16.68
N GLU A 85 -10.58 34.03 16.36
CA GLU A 85 -11.64 34.27 17.33
C GLU A 85 -11.76 33.08 18.31
N LEU A 86 -11.67 31.85 17.81
CA LEU A 86 -11.64 30.64 18.63
C LEU A 86 -10.40 30.59 19.53
N THR A 87 -9.20 30.90 19.02
CA THR A 87 -7.99 30.99 19.84
C THR A 87 -8.10 32.08 20.91
N SER A 88 -8.70 33.23 20.59
CA SER A 88 -8.94 34.31 21.57
C SER A 88 -9.97 33.93 22.64
N LYS A 89 -11.01 33.16 22.28
CA LYS A 89 -11.99 32.61 23.22
C LYS A 89 -11.34 31.55 24.14
N LEU A 90 -10.51 30.67 23.58
CA LEU A 90 -9.77 29.65 24.34
C LEU A 90 -8.85 30.30 25.39
N SER A 91 -8.05 31.28 24.97
CA SER A 91 -7.16 32.05 25.86
C SER A 91 -7.92 32.78 26.98
N ARG A 92 -9.13 33.29 26.70
CA ARG A 92 -10.00 33.88 27.75
C ARG A 92 -10.47 32.83 28.76
N CYS A 93 -10.87 31.64 28.33
CA CYS A 93 -11.25 30.55 29.25
C CYS A 93 -10.06 30.13 30.14
N GLU A 94 -8.87 29.94 29.56
CA GLU A 94 -7.65 29.61 30.32
C GLU A 94 -7.30 30.70 31.35
N SER A 95 -7.51 31.98 31.02
CA SER A 95 -7.24 33.10 31.93
C SER A 95 -8.19 33.19 33.13
N GLN A 96 -9.35 32.52 33.10
CA GLN A 96 -10.32 32.54 34.20
C GLN A 96 -10.19 31.36 35.17
N SER A 97 -9.49 30.29 34.81
CA SER A 97 -9.28 29.09 35.64
C SER A 97 -8.17 29.23 36.71
N GLY A 98 -7.95 30.43 37.27
CA GLY A 98 -6.66 30.82 37.86
C GLY A 98 -6.63 31.54 39.21
N ALA A 99 -7.65 31.50 40.06
CA ALA A 99 -7.59 32.14 41.39
C ALA A 99 -8.54 31.55 42.47
N GLU A 100 -7.98 30.90 43.51
CA GLU A 100 -8.26 31.19 44.94
C GLU A 100 -7.35 30.35 45.89
N PRO A 101 -7.13 30.74 47.17
CA PRO A 101 -6.15 30.08 48.04
C PRO A 101 -6.68 29.45 49.36
N GLY A 102 -6.32 28.19 49.61
CA GLY A 102 -5.94 27.71 50.95
C GLY A 102 -6.89 26.78 51.72
N GLY A 103 -6.40 25.60 52.13
CA GLY A 103 -7.05 24.70 53.09
C GLY A 103 -6.25 23.42 53.37
N ARG A 104 -6.10 23.01 54.64
CA ARG A 104 -5.36 21.80 55.05
C ARG A 104 -6.31 20.70 55.57
N ARG A 105 -6.13 19.43 55.15
CA ARG A 105 -5.87 18.25 56.04
C ARG A 105 -5.86 16.87 55.34
N LYS A 106 -4.85 16.07 55.73
CA LYS A 106 -4.71 14.58 55.77
C LYS A 106 -5.01 13.68 54.53
N GLU A 107 -3.95 12.97 54.16
CA GLU A 107 -3.83 11.70 53.40
C GLU A 107 -4.29 10.45 54.21
N PRO A 108 -4.23 9.17 53.71
CA PRO A 108 -3.52 8.66 52.50
C PRO A 108 -4.30 7.74 51.53
N GLY A 109 -3.76 7.51 50.31
CA GLY A 109 -4.31 6.49 49.39
C GLY A 109 -3.62 6.33 48.01
N SER A 110 -2.55 5.53 47.94
CA SER A 110 -1.98 4.85 46.75
C SER A 110 -1.99 5.51 45.34
N LYS A 111 -0.89 6.20 45.02
CA LYS A 111 0.02 5.99 43.86
C LYS A 111 -0.50 5.42 42.51
N ASN A 112 -0.12 6.18 41.45
CA ASN A 112 0.22 5.75 40.08
C ASN A 112 -0.97 5.32 39.17
N THR A 113 -0.95 5.49 37.83
CA THR A 113 0.14 5.61 36.85
C THR A 113 -0.14 6.61 35.70
N MET A 114 0.94 7.12 35.09
CA MET A 114 1.15 7.50 33.67
C MET A 114 0.00 8.15 32.87
N GLY A 115 0.16 9.43 32.53
CA GLY A 115 -0.51 10.10 31.41
C GLY A 115 0.41 11.19 30.86
N ASP A 116 0.83 11.07 29.59
CA ASP A 116 1.95 11.84 29.03
C ASP A 116 1.53 13.08 28.21
N VAL A 117 2.51 13.92 27.93
CA VAL A 117 2.46 15.27 27.36
C VAL A 117 1.71 15.40 26.02
N SER A 118 0.98 16.50 25.89
CA SER A 118 0.90 17.28 24.65
C SER A 118 0.84 18.77 24.97
N ARG A 119 2.02 19.40 25.05
CA ARG A 119 2.23 20.85 25.22
C ARG A 119 3.25 21.35 24.21
N GLY A 120 3.11 22.59 23.78
CA GLY A 120 3.84 23.15 22.64
C GLY A 120 5.31 23.51 22.92
N PRO A 121 6.07 23.91 21.88
CA PRO A 121 7.54 24.03 21.93
C PRO A 121 8.14 25.09 22.89
N ALA A 122 7.32 25.87 23.58
CA ALA A 122 7.75 26.88 24.54
C ALA A 122 7.92 26.31 25.97
N ASP A 123 6.98 25.50 26.44
CA ASP A 123 7.02 24.91 27.78
C ASP A 123 8.19 23.93 27.94
N THR A 124 8.52 23.19 26.88
CA THR A 124 9.68 22.29 26.83
C THR A 124 11.00 23.01 27.10
N LEU A 125 11.15 24.25 26.60
CA LEU A 125 12.36 25.05 26.80
C LEU A 125 12.45 25.57 28.24
N ALA A 126 11.33 26.00 28.83
CA ALA A 126 11.25 26.44 30.22
C ALA A 126 11.52 25.28 31.20
N GLN A 127 10.95 24.09 30.95
CA GLN A 127 11.19 22.89 31.74
C GLN A 127 12.63 22.39 31.59
N LEU A 128 13.23 22.44 30.40
CA LEU A 128 14.66 22.17 30.21
C LEU A 128 15.55 23.15 30.99
N SER A 129 15.20 24.44 31.01
CA SER A 129 15.94 25.43 31.81
C SER A 129 15.85 25.16 33.32
N GLN A 130 14.66 24.86 33.85
CA GLN A 130 14.50 24.55 35.29
C GLN A 130 15.14 23.22 35.68
N THR A 131 15.05 22.18 34.83
CA THR A 131 15.72 20.90 35.09
C THR A 131 17.23 21.01 35.00
N LEU A 132 17.79 21.80 34.05
CA LEU A 132 19.22 22.13 34.01
C LEU A 132 19.68 22.88 35.27
N GLN A 133 18.90 23.85 35.77
CA GLN A 133 19.23 24.57 37.02
C GLN A 133 19.18 23.62 38.23
N SER A 134 18.17 22.76 38.33
CA SER A 134 18.07 21.77 39.41
C SER A 134 19.18 20.72 39.36
N LEU A 135 19.54 20.24 38.16
CA LEU A 135 20.67 19.33 37.94
C LEU A 135 22.01 20.00 38.24
N LYS A 136 22.21 21.26 37.82
CA LYS A 136 23.41 22.04 38.15
C LYS A 136 23.56 22.20 39.66
N GLN A 137 22.51 22.57 40.37
CA GLN A 137 22.59 22.73 41.83
C GLN A 137 22.79 21.38 42.55
N ARG A 138 22.31 20.26 41.99
CA ARG A 138 22.69 18.92 42.47
C ARG A 138 24.14 18.57 42.17
N LEU A 139 24.68 18.97 41.01
CA LEU A 139 26.08 18.78 40.63
C LEU A 139 27.02 19.56 41.55
N GLU A 140 26.70 20.82 41.86
CA GLU A 140 27.46 21.67 42.78
C GLU A 140 27.48 21.10 44.22
N ASN A 141 26.35 20.55 44.70
CA ASN A 141 26.30 19.83 45.97
C ASN A 141 27.13 18.52 45.95
N LEU A 142 27.14 17.79 44.83
CA LEU A 142 27.97 16.59 44.65
C LEU A 142 29.46 16.92 44.54
N GLU A 143 29.83 18.04 43.90
CA GLU A 143 31.21 18.54 43.92
C GLU A 143 31.67 18.93 45.33
N GLN A 144 30.82 19.59 46.13
CA GLN A 144 31.14 19.85 47.53
C GLN A 144 31.34 18.57 48.34
N PHE A 145 30.52 17.53 48.10
CA PHE A 145 30.72 16.23 48.73
C PHE A 145 32.04 15.55 48.28
N SER A 146 32.42 15.71 47.01
CA SER A 146 33.68 15.21 46.45
C SER A 146 34.93 15.96 46.91
N ARG A 147 34.82 17.16 47.51
CA ARG A 147 35.97 17.96 47.99
C ARG A 147 36.49 17.55 49.37
N SER A 148 35.88 16.56 50.03
CA SER A 148 36.19 16.19 51.42
C SER A 148 37.36 15.20 51.60
N ASN A 149 38.23 15.02 50.60
CA ASN A 149 39.53 14.35 50.82
C ASN A 149 40.64 14.87 49.88
N ASN A 150 41.86 14.92 50.42
CA ASN A 150 43.05 15.60 49.86
C ASN A 150 43.58 14.91 48.56
N SER A 151 44.43 15.53 47.72
CA SER A 151 45.38 16.63 47.99
C SER A 151 45.83 17.42 46.74
N VAL A 152 46.24 18.68 46.97
CA VAL A 152 47.27 19.54 46.28
C VAL A 152 47.31 19.64 44.73
N GLN A 153 47.15 18.59 43.94
CA GLN A 153 47.43 18.61 42.49
C GLN A 153 46.43 19.39 41.62
N ALA A 154 45.25 19.75 42.16
CA ALA A 154 44.18 20.42 41.42
C ALA A 154 44.54 21.84 40.92
N ASN A 155 45.41 22.57 41.65
CA ASN A 155 45.72 23.97 41.31
C ASN A 155 46.54 24.09 40.02
N SER A 156 47.57 23.25 39.85
CA SER A 156 48.44 23.27 38.66
C SER A 156 47.68 23.00 37.35
N LEU A 157 46.67 22.12 37.38
CA LEU A 157 45.84 21.84 36.21
C LEU A 157 44.88 23.00 35.90
N LYS A 158 44.36 23.68 36.94
CA LYS A 158 43.49 24.86 36.80
C LYS A 158 44.23 26.02 36.13
N ASP A 159 45.45 26.32 36.55
CA ASP A 159 46.23 27.43 35.99
C ASP A 159 46.65 27.15 34.54
N LEU A 160 46.98 25.89 34.22
CA LEU A 160 47.25 25.44 32.85
C LEU A 160 46.01 25.52 31.95
N LEU A 161 44.82 25.20 32.47
CA LEU A 161 43.55 25.34 31.76
C LEU A 161 43.19 26.82 31.53
N GLN A 162 43.41 27.69 32.52
CA GLN A 162 43.19 29.13 32.36
C GLN A 162 44.12 29.71 31.28
N SER A 163 45.42 29.39 31.33
CA SER A 163 46.38 29.78 30.29
C SER A 163 45.96 29.30 28.89
N LYS A 164 45.38 28.08 28.79
CA LYS A 164 44.82 27.56 27.53
C LYS A 164 43.57 28.29 27.06
N ILE A 165 42.73 28.77 27.96
CA ILE A 165 41.52 29.55 27.63
C ILE A 165 41.92 30.94 27.13
N ASP A 166 42.82 31.64 27.82
CA ASP A 166 43.27 32.99 27.43
C ASP A 166 43.95 33.01 26.04
N ASP A 167 44.68 31.95 25.67
CA ASP A 167 45.27 31.77 24.33
C ASP A 167 44.20 31.43 23.27
N LEU A 168 43.18 30.65 23.63
CA LEU A 168 42.04 30.37 22.75
C LEU A 168 41.19 31.63 22.51
N GLU A 169 40.96 32.46 23.53
CA GLU A 169 40.28 33.75 23.36
C GLU A 169 41.06 34.68 22.43
N LYS A 170 42.39 34.75 22.52
CA LYS A 170 43.22 35.49 21.55
C LYS A 170 43.15 34.91 20.13
N GLN A 171 43.09 33.59 19.97
CA GLN A 171 42.86 32.97 18.65
C GLN A 171 41.45 33.21 18.11
N VAL A 172 40.44 33.29 18.97
CA VAL A 172 39.06 33.63 18.58
C VAL A 172 38.96 35.12 18.22
N LEU A 173 39.47 36.03 19.03
CA LEU A 173 39.49 37.47 18.76
C LEU A 173 40.25 37.82 17.49
N SER A 174 41.42 37.22 17.27
CA SER A 174 42.14 37.38 15.99
C SER A 174 41.39 36.79 14.80
N ARG A 175 40.64 35.69 14.96
CA ARG A 175 39.75 35.19 13.90
C ARG A 175 38.54 36.09 13.66
N VAL A 176 37.92 36.66 14.70
CA VAL A 176 36.78 37.59 14.58
C VAL A 176 37.21 38.87 13.87
N ASN A 177 38.35 39.47 14.24
CA ASN A 177 38.87 40.65 13.56
C ASN A 177 39.23 40.35 12.08
N ASN A 178 39.74 39.15 11.77
CA ASN A 178 39.95 38.70 10.39
C ASN A 178 38.66 38.32 9.63
N ILE A 179 37.49 38.33 10.29
CA ILE A 179 36.18 38.03 9.67
C ILE A 179 35.40 39.32 9.37
N GLU A 180 35.59 40.39 10.14
CA GLU A 180 34.99 41.70 9.83
C GLU A 180 35.66 42.40 8.63
N GLU A 181 36.93 42.10 8.32
CA GLU A 181 37.64 42.59 7.13
C GLU A 181 38.06 41.50 6.12
N GLY A 182 37.21 40.50 5.82
CA GLY A 182 37.50 39.61 4.67
C GLY A 182 36.58 38.42 4.38
N LYS A 183 36.10 38.32 3.13
CA LYS A 183 35.73 37.03 2.50
C LYS A 183 37.01 36.19 2.28
N PRO A 184 36.99 34.83 2.23
CA PRO A 184 35.85 34.00 1.83
C PRO A 184 35.61 32.65 2.59
N THR A 185 34.37 32.20 2.67
CA THR A 185 34.01 30.83 3.13
C THR A 185 33.01 30.06 2.25
N LEU A 186 32.71 30.55 1.03
CA LEU A 186 31.74 29.93 0.09
C LEU A 186 32.36 28.85 -0.83
N ARG A 187 33.33 28.07 -0.33
CA ARG A 187 34.08 27.08 -1.14
C ARG A 187 33.94 25.65 -0.62
N ASN A 188 34.11 25.43 0.68
CA ASN A 188 34.16 24.08 1.25
C ASN A 188 32.82 23.35 1.19
N GLU A 189 31.69 24.04 1.47
CA GLU A 189 30.36 23.43 1.29
C GLU A 189 30.08 23.11 -0.18
N THR A 190 30.53 23.96 -1.10
CA THR A 190 30.36 23.80 -2.55
C THR A 190 31.17 22.58 -3.05
N GLU A 191 32.40 22.40 -2.55
CA GLU A 191 33.25 21.25 -2.86
C GLU A 191 32.74 19.95 -2.19
N GLN A 192 32.21 20.01 -0.96
CA GLN A 192 31.54 18.85 -0.34
C GLN A 192 30.25 18.47 -1.05
N ARG A 193 29.41 19.45 -1.43
CA ARG A 193 28.17 19.24 -2.18
C ARG A 193 28.47 18.64 -3.56
N GLY A 194 29.45 19.19 -4.29
CA GLY A 194 29.93 18.60 -5.55
C GLY A 194 30.52 17.20 -5.39
N ARG A 195 31.11 16.86 -4.24
CA ARG A 195 31.59 15.50 -3.92
C ARG A 195 30.46 14.51 -3.60
N VAL A 196 29.37 14.97 -2.98
CA VAL A 196 28.15 14.17 -2.77
C VAL A 196 27.39 14.01 -4.09
N GLU A 197 27.29 15.07 -4.89
CA GLU A 197 26.62 15.07 -6.19
C GLU A 197 27.36 14.16 -7.20
N SER A 198 28.69 14.26 -7.30
CA SER A 198 29.48 13.37 -8.16
C SER A 198 29.50 11.91 -7.71
N THR A 199 29.45 11.61 -6.40
CA THR A 199 29.25 10.22 -5.94
C THR A 199 27.83 9.73 -6.22
N LEU A 200 26.81 10.59 -6.09
CA LEU A 200 25.42 10.27 -6.45
C LEU A 200 25.25 10.02 -7.96
N THR A 201 25.87 10.83 -8.83
CA THR A 201 25.89 10.60 -10.29
C THR A 201 26.68 9.35 -10.64
N SER A 202 27.83 9.10 -9.99
CA SER A 202 28.62 7.87 -10.19
C SER A 202 27.83 6.61 -9.79
N LEU A 203 27.07 6.67 -8.69
CA LEU A 203 26.17 5.60 -8.27
C LEU A 203 24.98 5.44 -9.23
N HIS A 204 24.33 6.52 -9.68
CA HIS A 204 23.25 6.45 -10.68
C HIS A 204 23.73 5.87 -12.01
N GLN A 205 24.91 6.28 -12.48
CA GLN A 205 25.51 5.74 -13.69
C GLN A 205 25.83 4.26 -13.52
N ARG A 206 26.47 3.86 -12.40
CA ARG A 206 26.78 2.47 -12.09
C ARG A 206 25.53 1.59 -11.91
N ILE A 207 24.44 2.13 -11.35
CA ILE A 207 23.14 1.45 -11.30
C ILE A 207 22.57 1.31 -12.72
N THR A 208 22.59 2.38 -13.52
CA THR A 208 22.13 2.37 -14.92
C THR A 208 22.91 1.36 -15.78
N ASP A 209 24.21 1.23 -15.56
CA ASP A 209 25.09 0.32 -16.30
C ASP A 209 24.94 -1.14 -15.82
N LEU A 210 24.69 -1.37 -14.52
CA LEU A 210 24.31 -2.69 -14.01
C LEU A 210 22.91 -3.10 -14.51
N GLU A 211 21.97 -2.15 -14.56
CA GLU A 211 20.62 -2.38 -15.09
C GLU A 211 20.63 -2.66 -16.59
N LYS A 212 21.42 -1.94 -17.39
CA LYS A 212 21.55 -2.20 -18.83
C LYS A 212 22.33 -3.49 -19.08
N GLY A 213 23.49 -3.65 -18.44
CA GLY A 213 24.39 -4.79 -18.65
C GLY A 213 23.83 -6.16 -18.25
N GLN A 214 22.74 -6.24 -17.47
CA GLN A 214 22.03 -7.50 -17.20
C GLN A 214 20.79 -7.75 -18.06
N ARG A 215 20.17 -6.73 -18.69
CA ARG A 215 18.84 -6.88 -19.30
C ARG A 215 18.79 -7.84 -20.48
N ASP A 216 19.83 -7.86 -21.32
CA ASP A 216 19.75 -8.51 -22.65
C ASP A 216 19.89 -10.04 -22.63
N ASN A 217 20.23 -10.65 -21.49
CA ASN A 217 20.36 -12.11 -21.35
C ASN A 217 19.84 -12.69 -20.02
N ARG A 218 19.23 -11.88 -19.14
CA ARG A 218 18.70 -12.38 -17.87
C ARG A 218 17.33 -13.07 -18.05
N PRO A 219 17.16 -14.34 -17.64
CA PRO A 219 15.86 -15.00 -17.64
C PRO A 219 14.86 -14.25 -16.75
N LEU A 220 13.75 -13.80 -17.35
CA LEU A 220 12.73 -12.94 -16.72
C LEU A 220 11.71 -13.69 -15.86
N ASP A 221 11.82 -15.01 -15.79
CA ASP A 221 11.07 -15.95 -14.95
C ASP A 221 11.84 -16.32 -13.66
N LYS A 222 13.17 -16.22 -13.66
CA LYS A 222 14.05 -16.68 -12.56
C LYS A 222 14.25 -15.63 -11.46
N PHE A 223 13.17 -15.23 -10.81
CA PHE A 223 13.19 -14.27 -9.70
C PHE A 223 12.25 -14.66 -8.56
N GLN A 224 12.53 -14.13 -7.37
CA GLN A 224 11.64 -14.11 -6.21
C GLN A 224 11.28 -12.66 -5.86
N LEU A 225 10.11 -12.47 -5.25
CA LEU A 225 9.76 -11.28 -4.49
C LEU A 225 9.93 -11.57 -3.00
N THR A 226 10.48 -10.62 -2.26
CA THR A 226 10.71 -10.71 -0.82
C THR A 226 9.97 -9.58 -0.11
N PHE A 227 9.07 -9.97 0.79
CA PHE A 227 8.24 -9.11 1.64
C PHE A 227 8.77 -9.20 3.08
N PRO A 228 9.65 -8.28 3.51
CA PRO A 228 10.43 -8.48 4.74
C PRO A 228 9.67 -8.15 6.03
N LEU A 229 8.58 -7.38 5.95
CA LEU A 229 7.86 -6.83 7.10
C LEU A 229 6.36 -6.71 6.81
N ARG A 230 5.54 -6.94 7.84
CA ARG A 230 4.10 -6.66 7.80
C ARG A 230 3.85 -5.16 7.63
N THR A 231 3.26 -4.77 6.52
CA THR A 231 2.90 -3.38 6.16
C THR A 231 1.64 -3.40 5.31
N ASN A 232 0.90 -2.29 5.26
CA ASN A 232 -0.27 -2.11 4.40
C ASN A 232 0.05 -1.42 3.05
N TYR A 233 1.28 -1.54 2.56
CA TYR A 233 1.72 -0.84 1.33
C TYR A 233 2.74 -1.59 0.46
N MET A 234 3.43 -2.63 0.96
CA MET A 234 4.25 -3.50 0.13
C MET A 234 3.38 -4.56 -0.56
N TYR A 235 3.26 -4.48 -1.89
CA TYR A 235 2.53 -5.45 -2.70
C TYR A 235 3.11 -5.53 -4.12
N ALA A 236 2.78 -6.60 -4.85
CA ALA A 236 2.95 -6.62 -6.30
C ALA A 236 1.59 -6.80 -6.98
N LYS A 237 1.32 -5.97 -7.98
CA LYS A 237 0.09 -6.00 -8.78
C LYS A 237 0.33 -6.82 -10.04
N VAL A 238 -0.57 -7.75 -10.35
CA VAL A 238 -0.57 -8.44 -11.64
C VAL A 238 -1.24 -7.53 -12.69
N LYS A 239 -0.59 -7.38 -13.85
CA LYS A 239 -1.03 -6.48 -14.94
C LYS A 239 -2.27 -6.96 -15.70
N LYS A 240 -2.43 -8.27 -15.82
CA LYS A 240 -3.58 -8.89 -16.49
C LYS A 240 -4.61 -9.31 -15.46
N SER A 241 -5.86 -8.91 -15.65
CA SER A 241 -6.96 -9.47 -14.87
C SER A 241 -7.20 -10.94 -15.24
N LEU A 242 -7.90 -11.67 -14.37
CA LEU A 242 -8.29 -13.06 -14.61
C LEU A 242 -9.51 -13.11 -15.56
N PRO A 243 -9.61 -14.17 -16.38
CA PRO A 243 -10.83 -14.49 -17.12
C PRO A 243 -11.90 -15.08 -16.19
N GLU A 244 -13.06 -15.41 -16.74
CA GLU A 244 -14.07 -16.21 -16.04
C GLU A 244 -13.59 -17.66 -15.95
N MET A 245 -13.58 -18.26 -14.74
CA MET A 245 -12.99 -19.59 -14.54
C MET A 245 -13.93 -20.56 -13.81
N TYR A 246 -14.24 -21.68 -14.46
CA TYR A 246 -15.06 -22.78 -13.95
C TYR A 246 -14.25 -23.85 -13.21
N ALA A 247 -12.93 -23.82 -13.38
CA ALA A 247 -11.95 -24.59 -12.63
C ALA A 247 -10.69 -23.74 -12.44
N LEU A 248 -9.90 -24.08 -11.43
CA LEU A 248 -8.71 -23.33 -11.04
C LEU A 248 -7.59 -24.31 -10.70
N THR A 249 -6.37 -23.97 -11.08
CA THR A 249 -5.18 -24.33 -10.31
C THR A 249 -4.35 -23.08 -10.06
N VAL A 250 -3.96 -22.87 -8.81
CA VAL A 250 -2.92 -21.91 -8.43
C VAL A 250 -1.76 -22.68 -7.81
N CYS A 251 -0.54 -22.38 -8.23
CA CYS A 251 0.69 -22.94 -7.67
C CYS A 251 1.70 -21.84 -7.40
N MET A 252 2.52 -22.00 -6.36
CA MET A 252 3.65 -21.10 -6.08
C MET A 252 4.73 -21.80 -5.25
N TRP A 253 5.96 -21.29 -5.38
CA TRP A 253 7.00 -21.51 -4.38
C TRP A 253 6.93 -20.38 -3.35
N LEU A 254 6.91 -20.72 -2.07
CA LEU A 254 6.98 -19.74 -0.98
C LEU A 254 7.84 -20.23 0.18
N LYS A 255 8.34 -19.28 0.96
CA LYS A 255 9.18 -19.51 2.14
C LYS A 255 8.89 -18.46 3.18
N SER A 256 8.65 -18.88 4.42
CA SER A 256 8.47 -17.96 5.54
C SER A 256 8.88 -18.59 6.87
N ASN A 257 9.28 -17.74 7.81
CA ASN A 257 9.43 -18.05 9.24
C ASN A 257 8.50 -17.18 10.10
N ALA A 258 7.50 -16.54 9.48
CA ALA A 258 6.60 -15.61 10.16
C ALA A 258 5.61 -16.36 11.06
N SER A 259 5.36 -15.75 12.22
CA SER A 259 4.46 -16.25 13.26
C SER A 259 3.43 -15.15 13.61
N PRO A 260 2.21 -15.49 14.07
CA PRO A 260 1.65 -16.84 14.21
C PRO A 260 1.34 -17.54 12.86
N GLY A 261 1.04 -16.77 11.81
CA GLY A 261 0.85 -17.25 10.44
C GLY A 261 1.53 -16.36 9.39
N VAL A 262 1.72 -16.86 8.18
CA VAL A 262 2.51 -16.18 7.13
C VAL A 262 1.87 -14.93 6.52
N GLY A 263 0.58 -14.68 6.75
CA GLY A 263 -0.20 -13.61 6.11
C GLY A 263 -0.81 -14.05 4.77
N THR A 264 -0.93 -13.14 3.82
CA THR A 264 -1.72 -13.33 2.57
C THR A 264 -0.84 -13.36 1.32
N PRO A 265 -0.32 -14.52 0.89
CA PRO A 265 0.47 -14.63 -0.35
C PRO A 265 -0.18 -14.00 -1.57
N PHE A 266 -1.50 -14.12 -1.74
CA PHE A 266 -2.25 -13.41 -2.78
C PHE A 266 -3.75 -13.23 -2.45
N SER A 267 -4.34 -12.18 -3.02
CA SER A 267 -5.78 -11.91 -3.05
C SER A 267 -6.22 -11.46 -4.45
N TYR A 268 -7.48 -11.75 -4.80
CA TYR A 268 -8.13 -11.31 -6.01
C TYR A 268 -9.52 -10.80 -5.68
N ALA A 269 -9.74 -9.51 -5.95
CA ALA A 269 -10.98 -8.79 -5.71
C ALA A 269 -11.64 -8.36 -7.01
N VAL A 270 -12.97 -8.31 -7.04
CA VAL A 270 -13.79 -7.81 -8.16
C VAL A 270 -14.79 -6.77 -7.64
N PRO A 271 -15.40 -5.94 -8.51
CA PRO A 271 -16.46 -5.02 -8.10
C PRO A 271 -17.59 -5.76 -7.34
N GLY A 272 -17.80 -5.39 -6.07
CA GLY A 272 -18.84 -5.97 -5.21
C GLY A 272 -18.51 -7.32 -4.56
N GLN A 273 -17.32 -7.88 -4.75
CA GLN A 273 -16.81 -9.01 -3.95
C GLN A 273 -15.29 -8.91 -3.81
N ALA A 274 -14.82 -8.56 -2.61
CA ALA A 274 -13.40 -8.40 -2.34
C ALA A 274 -12.72 -9.77 -2.13
N ASN A 275 -13.41 -10.69 -1.46
CA ASN A 275 -12.97 -12.07 -1.19
C ASN A 275 -13.34 -13.03 -2.34
N GLU A 276 -13.11 -12.63 -3.60
CA GLU A 276 -13.49 -13.45 -4.77
C GLU A 276 -12.58 -14.68 -4.91
N LEU A 277 -11.26 -14.51 -4.70
CA LEU A 277 -10.29 -15.60 -4.51
C LEU A 277 -9.11 -15.12 -3.65
N VAL A 278 -8.89 -15.72 -2.47
CA VAL A 278 -7.81 -15.31 -1.54
C VAL A 278 -7.11 -16.55 -0.95
N LEU A 279 -5.81 -16.46 -0.68
CA LEU A 279 -5.06 -17.44 0.12
C LEU A 279 -4.38 -16.73 1.30
N ILE A 280 -4.73 -17.11 2.53
CA ILE A 280 -4.35 -16.41 3.75
C ILE A 280 -4.03 -17.38 4.90
N GLU A 281 -3.05 -17.05 5.74
CA GLU A 281 -2.81 -17.70 7.03
C GLU A 281 -2.66 -16.61 8.11
N TRP A 282 -3.73 -16.40 8.89
CA TRP A 282 -3.85 -15.27 9.81
C TRP A 282 -4.25 -15.71 11.23
N GLY A 283 -3.63 -15.07 12.23
CA GLY A 283 -3.72 -15.50 13.63
C GLY A 283 -3.15 -16.91 13.82
N ASN A 284 -3.77 -17.69 14.72
CA ASN A 284 -3.40 -19.08 14.99
C ASN A 284 -4.21 -20.09 14.14
N ASN A 285 -4.76 -19.65 12.99
CA ASN A 285 -5.50 -20.53 12.08
C ASN A 285 -4.52 -21.25 11.15
N ALA A 286 -4.93 -22.42 10.64
CA ALA A 286 -4.29 -23.02 9.47
C ALA A 286 -4.50 -22.14 8.24
N MET A 287 -3.65 -22.28 7.21
CA MET A 287 -3.84 -21.60 5.94
C MET A 287 -5.22 -21.93 5.33
N GLU A 288 -5.91 -20.90 4.85
CA GLU A 288 -7.25 -20.94 4.29
C GLU A 288 -7.24 -20.42 2.85
N ILE A 289 -8.00 -21.09 1.98
CA ILE A 289 -8.42 -20.52 0.69
C ILE A 289 -9.85 -20.01 0.82
N LEU A 290 -10.08 -18.78 0.36
CA LEU A 290 -11.42 -18.20 0.22
C LEU A 290 -11.77 -18.17 -1.27
N ILE A 291 -13.01 -18.53 -1.59
CA ILE A 291 -13.63 -18.31 -2.90
C ILE A 291 -15.03 -17.75 -2.67
N ASN A 292 -15.33 -16.57 -3.24
CA ASN A 292 -16.59 -15.85 -3.03
C ASN A 292 -17.01 -15.79 -1.54
N ASP A 293 -16.07 -15.40 -0.67
CA ASP A 293 -16.25 -15.34 0.78
C ASP A 293 -16.69 -16.67 1.43
N LYS A 294 -16.31 -17.82 0.84
CA LYS A 294 -16.47 -19.17 1.42
C LYS A 294 -15.09 -19.75 1.70
N VAL A 295 -14.90 -20.28 2.91
CA VAL A 295 -13.59 -20.68 3.45
C VAL A 295 -13.40 -22.20 3.31
N ALA A 296 -12.21 -22.63 2.91
CA ALA A 296 -11.72 -24.00 3.09
C ALA A 296 -10.33 -24.01 3.76
N LYS A 297 -10.19 -24.80 4.83
CA LYS A 297 -8.94 -24.97 5.58
C LYS A 297 -8.02 -25.97 4.89
N LEU A 298 -6.77 -25.57 4.66
CA LEU A 298 -5.76 -26.32 3.93
C LEU A 298 -4.74 -26.95 4.89
N PRO A 299 -4.41 -28.24 4.76
CA PRO A 299 -3.43 -28.92 5.61
C PRO A 299 -2.00 -28.66 5.11
N PHE A 300 -1.59 -27.38 5.09
CA PHE A 300 -0.23 -26.95 4.78
C PHE A 300 0.57 -26.65 6.05
N ILE A 301 1.88 -26.91 6.02
CA ILE A 301 2.82 -26.58 7.08
C ILE A 301 4.07 -26.01 6.41
N ILE A 302 4.21 -24.67 6.43
CA ILE A 302 5.14 -23.93 5.55
C ILE A 302 5.94 -22.81 6.26
N ASN A 303 5.76 -22.65 7.57
CA ASN A 303 6.32 -21.56 8.38
C ASN A 303 7.65 -21.96 9.07
N ASP A 304 8.37 -22.94 8.53
CA ASP A 304 9.60 -23.51 9.11
C ASP A 304 10.91 -22.84 8.61
N GLY A 305 10.79 -21.79 7.80
CA GLY A 305 11.90 -21.05 7.19
C GLY A 305 12.44 -21.64 5.88
N LYS A 306 11.90 -22.75 5.36
CA LYS A 306 12.33 -23.39 4.10
C LYS A 306 11.43 -23.01 2.91
N TRP A 307 11.90 -23.37 1.71
CA TRP A 307 11.13 -23.28 0.48
C TRP A 307 10.20 -24.48 0.32
N HIS A 308 8.90 -24.20 0.19
CA HIS A 308 7.87 -25.17 -0.15
C HIS A 308 7.20 -24.83 -1.48
N HIS A 309 6.75 -25.86 -2.19
CA HIS A 309 5.92 -25.71 -3.38
C HIS A 309 4.48 -26.12 -3.05
N ILE A 310 3.56 -25.15 -3.00
CA ILE A 310 2.14 -25.42 -2.78
C ILE A 310 1.35 -25.28 -4.08
N CYS A 311 0.34 -26.14 -4.25
CA CYS A 311 -0.71 -25.94 -5.23
C CYS A 311 -2.08 -26.16 -4.58
N VAL A 312 -3.06 -25.36 -4.98
CA VAL A 312 -4.48 -25.62 -4.74
C VAL A 312 -5.19 -25.74 -6.08
N THR A 313 -5.93 -26.83 -6.25
CA THR A 313 -6.83 -27.02 -7.38
C THR A 313 -8.28 -26.91 -6.89
N TRP A 314 -9.20 -26.40 -7.71
CA TRP A 314 -10.62 -26.27 -7.39
C TRP A 314 -11.50 -26.34 -8.65
N THR A 315 -12.80 -26.61 -8.51
CA THR A 315 -13.78 -26.46 -9.58
C THR A 315 -15.17 -26.11 -9.05
N THR A 316 -15.93 -25.36 -9.85
CA THR A 316 -17.34 -25.02 -9.64
C THR A 316 -18.22 -26.24 -9.36
N ARG A 317 -17.96 -27.39 -10.02
CA ARG A 317 -18.75 -28.60 -9.83
C ARG A 317 -18.52 -29.15 -8.42
N ASP A 318 -19.57 -29.04 -7.60
CA ASP A 318 -19.61 -29.46 -6.19
C ASP A 318 -18.54 -28.80 -5.29
N GLY A 319 -17.90 -27.72 -5.77
CA GLY A 319 -16.89 -26.97 -5.02
C GLY A 319 -15.64 -27.79 -4.68
N VAL A 320 -15.28 -28.78 -5.50
CA VAL A 320 -14.25 -29.80 -5.15
C VAL A 320 -12.84 -29.25 -5.26
N TRP A 321 -12.18 -29.11 -4.11
CA TRP A 321 -10.81 -28.61 -3.98
C TRP A 321 -9.82 -29.71 -3.55
N GLU A 322 -8.56 -29.57 -3.96
CA GLU A 322 -7.47 -30.48 -3.58
C GLU A 322 -6.18 -29.69 -3.35
N ALA A 323 -5.51 -29.96 -2.23
CA ALA A 323 -4.34 -29.24 -1.75
C ALA A 323 -3.08 -30.12 -1.82
N PHE A 324 -2.00 -29.57 -2.38
CA PHE A 324 -0.74 -30.25 -2.59
C PHE A 324 0.41 -29.44 -1.99
N GLN A 325 1.33 -30.10 -1.29
CA GLN A 325 2.55 -29.52 -0.76
C GLN A 325 3.73 -30.41 -1.14
N ASP A 326 4.74 -29.81 -1.77
CA ASP A 326 5.97 -30.43 -2.25
C ASP A 326 5.70 -31.58 -3.24
N GLY A 327 4.71 -31.35 -4.11
CA GLY A 327 4.26 -32.31 -5.14
C GLY A 327 3.32 -33.41 -4.63
N VAL A 328 3.09 -33.50 -3.32
CA VAL A 328 2.27 -34.56 -2.69
C VAL A 328 0.93 -33.99 -2.25
N LYS A 329 -0.18 -34.68 -2.57
CA LYS A 329 -1.51 -34.31 -2.08
C LYS A 329 -1.57 -34.43 -0.56
N ARG A 330 -1.94 -33.34 0.13
CA ARG A 330 -2.10 -33.28 1.59
C ARG A 330 -3.55 -33.27 2.05
N GLY A 331 -4.47 -32.80 1.21
CA GLY A 331 -5.90 -32.77 1.53
C GLY A 331 -6.80 -32.57 0.33
N SER A 332 -8.09 -32.68 0.56
CA SER A 332 -9.15 -32.32 -0.37
C SER A 332 -10.49 -32.21 0.34
N GLY A 333 -11.42 -31.48 -0.26
CA GLY A 333 -12.79 -31.35 0.20
C GLY A 333 -13.71 -30.87 -0.92
N GLU A 334 -14.92 -30.52 -0.54
CA GLU A 334 -16.04 -30.15 -1.40
C GLU A 334 -16.82 -28.98 -0.78
N ASN A 335 -17.87 -28.51 -1.48
CA ASN A 335 -18.73 -27.41 -1.07
C ASN A 335 -18.03 -26.04 -0.85
N LEU A 336 -16.80 -25.87 -1.35
CA LEU A 336 -16.16 -24.56 -1.48
C LEU A 336 -16.75 -23.82 -2.68
N ALA A 337 -17.63 -22.85 -2.44
CA ALA A 337 -18.29 -22.02 -3.46
C ALA A 337 -18.83 -22.80 -4.69
N PRO A 338 -19.64 -23.86 -4.47
CA PRO A 338 -20.15 -24.66 -5.58
C PRO A 338 -21.02 -23.81 -6.52
N TYR A 339 -20.94 -24.11 -7.82
CA TYR A 339 -21.67 -23.44 -8.91
C TYR A 339 -21.35 -21.93 -9.12
N HIS A 340 -20.41 -21.35 -8.37
CA HIS A 340 -19.94 -19.97 -8.55
C HIS A 340 -18.63 -19.94 -9.37
N PRO A 341 -18.63 -19.54 -10.66
CA PRO A 341 -17.38 -19.35 -11.41
C PRO A 341 -16.62 -18.13 -10.89
N ILE A 342 -15.28 -18.19 -10.89
CA ILE A 342 -14.45 -17.03 -10.53
C ILE A 342 -14.74 -15.91 -11.53
N LYS A 343 -15.20 -14.76 -11.05
CA LYS A 343 -15.60 -13.63 -11.90
C LYS A 343 -14.39 -12.98 -12.60
N PRO A 344 -14.53 -12.56 -13.87
CA PRO A 344 -13.47 -11.87 -14.61
C PRO A 344 -13.29 -10.41 -14.17
N HIS A 345 -12.25 -9.77 -14.69
CA HIS A 345 -12.04 -8.30 -14.66
C HIS A 345 -11.76 -7.67 -13.27
N GLY A 346 -11.37 -8.47 -12.28
CA GLY A 346 -10.87 -8.01 -10.98
C GLY A 346 -9.38 -7.60 -10.94
N LEU A 347 -8.85 -7.38 -9.75
CA LEU A 347 -7.44 -7.08 -9.49
C LEU A 347 -6.78 -8.17 -8.63
N LEU A 348 -5.74 -8.79 -9.17
CA LEU A 348 -4.90 -9.78 -8.49
C LEU A 348 -3.68 -9.08 -7.88
N ILE A 349 -3.57 -9.18 -6.55
CA ILE A 349 -2.53 -8.58 -5.72
C ILE A 349 -1.76 -9.70 -5.01
N LEU A 350 -0.43 -9.58 -4.97
CA LEU A 350 0.47 -10.47 -4.25
C LEU A 350 0.96 -9.77 -2.97
N GLY A 351 0.88 -10.48 -1.85
CA GLY A 351 1.38 -10.07 -0.54
C GLY A 351 0.42 -9.30 0.37
N GLN A 352 -0.83 -9.06 -0.06
CA GLN A 352 -1.85 -8.34 0.71
C GLN A 352 -3.22 -9.00 0.60
N GLU A 353 -4.03 -8.86 1.65
CA GLU A 353 -5.48 -9.05 1.64
C GLU A 353 -6.17 -7.79 1.04
N GLN A 354 -7.39 -7.88 0.53
CA GLN A 354 -8.13 -6.78 -0.10
C GLN A 354 -9.53 -6.59 0.52
N ASP A 355 -9.71 -5.65 1.46
CA ASP A 355 -11.05 -5.18 1.86
C ASP A 355 -11.78 -4.47 0.67
N THR A 356 -11.02 -3.93 -0.29
CA THR A 356 -11.55 -3.20 -1.45
C THR A 356 -10.77 -3.50 -2.73
N LEU A 357 -11.37 -3.19 -3.89
CA LEU A 357 -10.78 -3.45 -5.20
C LEU A 357 -9.43 -2.70 -5.40
N GLY A 358 -8.32 -3.40 -5.20
CA GLY A 358 -6.96 -2.87 -5.30
C GLY A 358 -6.50 -2.02 -4.12
N GLY A 359 -7.10 -2.19 -2.93
CA GLY A 359 -6.76 -1.43 -1.73
C GLY A 359 -7.47 -1.93 -0.48
N GLY A 360 -7.46 -1.14 0.60
CA GLY A 360 -8.01 -1.58 1.89
C GLY A 360 -7.17 -2.71 2.48
N TYR A 361 -5.86 -2.46 2.59
CA TYR A 361 -4.89 -3.46 3.04
C TYR A 361 -4.71 -3.35 4.55
N ASP A 362 -4.87 -4.46 5.30
CA ASP A 362 -4.44 -4.53 6.70
C ASP A 362 -3.01 -5.10 6.82
N ALA A 363 -2.17 -4.38 7.55
CA ALA A 363 -0.82 -4.81 7.87
C ALA A 363 -0.80 -6.11 8.71
N THR A 364 -1.82 -6.44 9.51
CA THR A 364 -1.81 -7.70 10.28
C THR A 364 -1.99 -8.94 9.39
N GLN A 365 -2.65 -8.78 8.25
CA GLN A 365 -2.91 -9.83 7.25
C GLN A 365 -1.85 -9.88 6.13
N ALA A 366 -1.02 -8.84 5.99
CA ALA A 366 0.06 -8.76 4.99
C ALA A 366 1.04 -9.94 5.07
N PHE A 367 1.47 -10.43 3.89
CA PHE A 367 2.44 -11.52 3.79
C PHE A 367 3.83 -11.11 4.28
N VAL A 368 4.52 -12.03 4.96
CA VAL A 368 5.95 -11.92 5.24
C VAL A 368 6.66 -13.19 4.79
N GLY A 369 7.66 -13.03 3.92
CA GLY A 369 8.42 -14.14 3.35
C GLY A 369 8.92 -13.88 1.94
N ASP A 370 9.43 -14.94 1.32
CA ASP A 370 9.82 -15.00 -0.09
C ASP A 370 8.72 -15.70 -0.91
N LEU A 371 8.43 -15.21 -2.12
CA LEU A 371 7.45 -15.75 -3.07
C LEU A 371 8.06 -15.82 -4.47
N ALA A 372 7.90 -16.96 -5.16
CA ALA A 372 8.42 -17.19 -6.51
C ALA A 372 7.54 -18.14 -7.32
N ASN A 373 7.72 -18.17 -8.65
CA ASN A 373 7.08 -19.11 -9.58
C ASN A 373 5.55 -19.23 -9.36
N PHE A 374 4.89 -18.10 -9.11
CA PHE A 374 3.43 -18.04 -8.96
C PHE A 374 2.76 -18.20 -10.33
N HIS A 375 1.89 -19.20 -10.48
CA HIS A 375 1.25 -19.56 -11.74
C HIS A 375 -0.25 -19.88 -11.54
N ILE A 376 -1.07 -19.52 -12.53
CA ILE A 376 -2.51 -19.81 -12.56
C ILE A 376 -2.90 -20.50 -13.87
N TRP A 377 -3.77 -21.51 -13.75
CA TRP A 377 -4.46 -22.21 -14.83
C TRP A 377 -5.99 -22.18 -14.61
N ASP A 378 -6.75 -22.10 -15.70
CA ASP A 378 -8.23 -22.17 -15.77
C ASP A 378 -8.80 -23.61 -15.71
N ARG A 379 -7.96 -24.56 -15.31
CA ARG A 379 -8.26 -25.99 -15.22
C ARG A 379 -7.65 -26.61 -13.97
N LYS A 380 -8.17 -27.75 -13.54
CA LYS A 380 -7.46 -28.61 -12.58
C LYS A 380 -6.24 -29.23 -13.28
N LEU A 381 -5.06 -29.08 -12.68
CA LEU A 381 -3.88 -29.85 -13.05
C LEU A 381 -3.98 -31.28 -12.49
N SER A 382 -3.39 -32.23 -13.21
CA SER A 382 -3.21 -33.61 -12.73
C SER A 382 -2.08 -33.70 -11.70
N VAL A 383 -2.11 -34.74 -10.86
CA VAL A 383 -1.05 -35.02 -9.86
C VAL A 383 0.33 -35.09 -10.51
N GLY A 384 0.44 -35.64 -11.72
CA GLY A 384 1.69 -35.70 -12.48
C GLY A 384 2.20 -34.32 -12.92
N GLU A 385 1.32 -33.41 -13.34
CA GLU A 385 1.69 -32.04 -13.70
C GLU A 385 2.16 -31.26 -12.46
N ILE A 386 1.46 -31.40 -11.33
CA ILE A 386 1.81 -30.79 -10.04
C ILE A 386 3.16 -31.33 -9.52
N TYR A 387 3.43 -32.63 -9.69
CA TYR A 387 4.72 -33.23 -9.34
C TYR A 387 5.86 -32.71 -10.23
N ASN A 388 5.63 -32.51 -11.53
CA ASN A 388 6.63 -31.90 -12.43
C ASN A 388 6.96 -30.45 -12.03
N LEU A 389 5.97 -29.67 -11.60
CA LEU A 389 6.17 -28.32 -11.06
C LEU A 389 7.00 -28.34 -9.76
N ALA A 390 6.66 -29.22 -8.82
CA ALA A 390 7.34 -29.34 -7.52
C ALA A 390 8.79 -29.85 -7.62
N THR A 391 9.12 -30.60 -8.67
CA THR A 391 10.47 -31.15 -8.91
C THR A 391 11.28 -30.35 -9.92
N CYS A 392 10.78 -29.20 -10.37
CA CYS A 392 11.40 -28.36 -11.40
C CYS A 392 11.77 -29.13 -12.69
N SER A 393 10.94 -30.12 -13.03
CA SER A 393 11.09 -30.96 -14.21
C SER A 393 11.05 -30.14 -15.50
N SER A 394 11.80 -30.53 -16.53
CA SER A 394 11.71 -29.93 -17.87
C SER A 394 10.34 -30.13 -18.55
N LYS A 395 9.44 -30.91 -17.94
CA LYS A 395 8.03 -31.08 -18.33
C LYS A 395 7.06 -30.21 -17.53
N ALA A 396 7.56 -29.35 -16.62
CA ALA A 396 6.75 -28.36 -15.93
C ALA A 396 6.11 -27.40 -16.94
N GLN A 397 4.79 -27.25 -16.86
CA GLN A 397 4.05 -26.32 -17.72
C GLN A 397 4.05 -24.92 -17.10
N VAL A 398 3.87 -23.91 -17.95
CA VAL A 398 3.64 -22.53 -17.50
C VAL A 398 2.13 -22.29 -17.35
N GLY A 399 1.73 -21.47 -16.38
CA GLY A 399 0.35 -21.03 -16.21
C GLY A 399 -0.21 -20.29 -17.43
N ASN A 400 -1.32 -20.78 -17.98
CA ASN A 400 -1.95 -20.19 -19.17
C ASN A 400 -2.81 -18.95 -18.85
N VAL A 401 -3.27 -18.81 -17.61
CA VAL A 401 -3.96 -17.61 -17.13
C VAL A 401 -2.96 -16.59 -16.61
N PHE A 402 -2.02 -17.03 -15.76
CA PHE A 402 -0.91 -16.20 -15.29
C PHE A 402 0.42 -16.95 -15.30
N ALA A 403 1.43 -16.31 -15.88
CA ALA A 403 2.82 -16.78 -15.94
C ALA A 403 3.73 -15.87 -15.10
N TRP A 404 4.53 -16.46 -14.21
CA TRP A 404 5.58 -15.77 -13.47
C TRP A 404 6.65 -15.21 -14.41
N MET A 405 6.56 -13.92 -14.70
CA MET A 405 7.55 -13.15 -15.48
C MET A 405 7.61 -11.72 -14.96
N GLU A 406 8.80 -11.13 -14.89
CA GLU A 406 9.02 -9.75 -14.42
C GLU A 406 8.16 -8.73 -15.19
N THR A 407 7.87 -8.97 -16.47
CA THR A 407 7.03 -8.10 -17.32
C THR A 407 5.56 -8.06 -16.92
N ASN A 408 5.05 -9.10 -16.23
CA ASN A 408 3.63 -9.27 -15.91
C ASN A 408 3.20 -8.63 -14.57
N LEU A 409 4.16 -8.07 -13.84
CA LEU A 409 3.98 -7.50 -12.50
C LEU A 409 4.39 -6.02 -12.46
N ASP A 410 3.76 -5.25 -11.58
CA ASP A 410 4.27 -3.97 -11.07
C ASP A 410 4.47 -4.10 -9.56
N ILE A 411 5.59 -3.60 -9.03
CA ILE A 411 5.99 -3.79 -7.62
C ILE A 411 5.89 -2.44 -6.88
N TYR A 412 5.25 -2.45 -5.72
CA TYR A 412 4.93 -1.25 -4.93
C TYR A 412 5.46 -1.35 -3.49
N GLY A 413 5.58 -0.20 -2.83
CA GLY A 413 5.91 -0.08 -1.41
C GLY A 413 7.35 -0.43 -1.00
N GLY A 414 8.20 -0.88 -1.94
CA GLY A 414 9.58 -1.28 -1.65
C GLY A 414 9.78 -2.78 -1.41
N ALA A 415 8.81 -3.63 -1.75
CA ALA A 415 9.05 -5.07 -1.83
C ALA A 415 10.23 -5.37 -2.78
N SER A 416 11.15 -6.23 -2.36
CA SER A 416 12.44 -6.40 -3.06
C SER A 416 12.43 -7.61 -4.01
N LYS A 417 13.24 -7.55 -5.08
CA LYS A 417 13.30 -8.57 -6.14
C LYS A 417 14.70 -9.15 -6.24
N TRP A 418 14.82 -10.47 -6.11
CA TRP A 418 16.11 -11.19 -6.14
C TRP A 418 16.08 -12.29 -7.21
N THR A 419 17.25 -12.72 -7.70
CA THR A 419 17.36 -13.89 -8.59
C THR A 419 17.03 -15.17 -7.81
N PHE A 420 16.18 -16.02 -8.37
CA PHE A 420 15.80 -17.29 -7.76
C PHE A 420 15.79 -18.41 -8.80
N GLU A 421 16.31 -19.57 -8.41
CA GLU A 421 16.20 -20.81 -9.17
C GLU A 421 15.61 -21.90 -8.28
N ALA A 422 14.36 -22.25 -8.54
CA ALA A 422 13.66 -23.32 -7.83
C ALA A 422 14.43 -24.64 -7.92
N CYS A 423 14.29 -25.48 -6.89
CA CYS A 423 15.00 -26.74 -6.68
C CYS A 423 16.54 -26.67 -6.58
N ARG A 424 17.22 -25.55 -6.90
CA ARG A 424 18.68 -25.41 -6.80
C ARG A 424 19.20 -25.33 -5.35
N GLN A 425 18.32 -25.10 -4.38
CA GLN A 425 18.61 -25.00 -2.94
C GLN A 425 18.01 -26.15 -2.10
N LEU A 426 17.69 -27.30 -2.71
CA LEU A 426 17.11 -28.46 -2.02
C LEU A 426 18.15 -29.53 -1.59
N ASN A 427 19.44 -29.22 -1.67
CA ASN A 427 20.58 -30.07 -1.26
C ASN A 427 21.34 -29.42 -0.10
#